data_AF-A0AA43QAS1-F1
#
_entry.id   AF-A0AA43QAS1-F1
#
_cell.length_a   1.000
_cell.length_b   1.000
_cell.length_c   1.000
_cell.angle_alpha   90.00
_cell.angle_beta   90.00
_cell.angle_gamma   90.00
#
_symmetry.space_group_name_H-M   'P 1'
#
loop_
_entity.id
_entity.type
_entity.pdbx_description
1 polymer ?
#
loop_
_entity_poly.entity_id
_entity_poly.type
_entity_poly.pdbx_seq_one_letter_code
_entity_poly.pdbx_strand_id
1 'polypeptide(L)'
;MDQNYLINLVFGLFGSKKEVEPRISRPRAHVSELDGLTGVTRYLKSQEVVPVLSGVTRYLKNLEALSAANEVADSLESQKEVSTAQEVVDHLENYEEALTADVGQEQETVSSVTKYLEKLDQFPVSSVAKYMARQAIFAKNAPKISSVAKYVTKQASVTRKAPAVSSVAKYVEKQAKSPVISSVSKYLIKQSISARNTAAVTKVGKYLEDESIAARKAAAAAIVARYLEEQRLLAKEQEKEEEREQQLAREKEMQKAQERAAAVAAAATGVARYLEEQAILEKEKPPVSGVAKYVAKQIISRKDAPILSGVAKYVARQAIHVKDAPIVSGVAKYVERESMTAKKTPKASGVAKYMEKKAVSPAASSVSKYMARQNIAAKASAEKA
;
A
#
# COMPACT_ATOMS: atom_id res chain seq x y z
N MET A 1 23.16 -35.92 -100.24
CA MET A 1 23.76 -35.37 -99.00
C MET A 1 23.34 -33.92 -98.98
N ASP A 2 22.18 -33.69 -98.39
CA ASP A 2 21.33 -32.58 -98.80
C ASP A 2 21.69 -31.31 -98.02
N GLN A 3 21.76 -30.20 -98.75
CA GLN A 3 22.26 -28.89 -98.29
C GLN A 3 21.37 -28.21 -97.23
N ASN A 4 20.33 -28.88 -96.74
CA ASN A 4 19.34 -28.34 -95.81
C ASN A 4 19.59 -28.69 -94.34
N TYR A 5 20.62 -29.49 -94.01
CA TYR A 5 20.92 -29.84 -92.61
C TYR A 5 21.68 -28.74 -91.86
N LEU A 6 22.43 -27.88 -92.57
CA LEU A 6 23.23 -26.82 -91.94
C LEU A 6 22.40 -25.62 -91.48
N ILE A 7 21.27 -25.34 -92.14
CA ILE A 7 20.37 -24.23 -91.76
C ILE A 7 19.60 -24.58 -90.49
N ASN A 8 19.17 -25.84 -90.31
CA ASN A 8 18.42 -26.24 -89.12
C ASN A 8 19.28 -26.32 -87.84
N LEU A 9 20.60 -26.46 -87.95
CA LEU A 9 21.50 -26.49 -86.79
C LEU A 9 21.80 -25.09 -86.25
N VAL A 10 21.83 -24.06 -87.11
CA VAL A 10 22.12 -22.67 -86.71
C VAL A 10 20.87 -21.96 -86.15
N PHE A 11 19.67 -22.33 -86.59
CA PHE A 11 18.41 -21.78 -86.03
C PHE A 11 17.98 -22.40 -84.68
N GLY A 12 18.67 -23.44 -84.19
CA GLY A 12 18.39 -24.04 -82.88
C GLY A 12 18.91 -23.25 -81.67
N LEU A 13 19.80 -22.27 -81.87
CA LEU A 13 20.47 -21.56 -80.78
C LEU A 13 19.91 -20.15 -80.48
N PHE A 14 19.01 -19.62 -81.33
CA PHE A 14 18.40 -18.30 -81.15
C PHE A 14 16.89 -18.34 -81.32
N GLY A 15 16.18 -18.49 -80.19
CA GLY A 15 14.83 -17.97 -79.99
C GLY A 15 13.72 -18.66 -80.78
N SER A 16 13.05 -19.62 -80.13
CA SER A 16 11.72 -20.06 -80.56
C SER A 16 10.78 -18.86 -80.66
N LYS A 17 10.28 -18.64 -81.88
CA LYS A 17 9.21 -17.69 -82.17
C LYS A 17 8.02 -18.06 -81.29
N LYS A 18 7.57 -17.10 -80.47
CA LYS A 18 6.31 -17.16 -79.74
C LYS A 18 5.18 -17.40 -80.74
N GLU A 19 4.56 -18.57 -80.66
CA GLU A 19 3.20 -18.76 -81.14
C GLU A 19 2.29 -17.89 -80.27
N VAL A 20 1.65 -16.92 -80.91
CA VAL A 20 0.61 -16.10 -80.30
C VAL A 20 -0.67 -16.93 -80.38
N GLU A 21 -0.95 -17.69 -79.33
CA GLU A 21 -2.29 -18.26 -79.14
C GLU A 21 -3.32 -17.14 -78.99
N PRO A 22 -4.48 -17.22 -79.67
CA PRO A 22 -5.58 -16.31 -79.39
C PRO A 22 -6.09 -16.61 -77.97
N ARG A 23 -5.87 -15.64 -77.07
CA ARG A 23 -6.42 -15.66 -75.72
C ARG A 23 -7.94 -15.73 -75.80
N ILE A 24 -8.49 -16.92 -75.64
CA ILE A 24 -9.90 -17.11 -75.32
C ILE A 24 -10.10 -16.52 -73.92
N SER A 25 -10.75 -15.36 -73.90
CA SER A 25 -11.24 -14.69 -72.70
C SER A 25 -12.17 -15.65 -71.95
N ARG A 26 -11.67 -16.28 -70.89
CA ARG A 26 -12.52 -16.95 -69.91
C ARG A 26 -13.19 -15.87 -69.06
N PRO A 27 -14.53 -15.82 -68.97
CA PRO A 27 -15.18 -14.92 -68.05
C PRO A 27 -14.79 -15.35 -66.63
N ARG A 28 -14.16 -14.42 -65.92
CA ARG A 28 -13.81 -14.53 -64.51
C ARG A 28 -15.13 -14.55 -63.74
N ALA A 29 -15.56 -15.71 -63.26
CA ALA A 29 -16.64 -15.79 -62.29
C ALA A 29 -16.19 -15.05 -61.03
N HIS A 30 -16.72 -13.86 -60.81
CA HIS A 30 -16.60 -13.18 -59.53
C HIS A 30 -17.43 -13.94 -58.52
N VAL A 31 -16.75 -14.56 -57.57
CA VAL A 31 -17.34 -15.07 -56.34
C VAL A 31 -17.85 -13.85 -55.57
N SER A 32 -19.18 -13.78 -55.44
CA SER A 32 -19.89 -12.72 -54.73
C SER A 32 -19.55 -12.79 -53.24
N GLU A 33 -18.83 -11.80 -52.72
CA GLU A 33 -18.76 -11.57 -51.28
C GLU A 33 -20.13 -11.05 -50.79
N LEU A 34 -20.86 -11.94 -50.11
CA LEU A 34 -21.67 -11.81 -48.89
C LEU A 34 -22.62 -10.63 -48.60
N ASP A 35 -22.83 -9.64 -49.47
CA ASP A 35 -23.71 -8.51 -49.10
C ASP A 35 -25.11 -8.52 -49.72
N GLY A 36 -25.45 -9.43 -50.64
CA GLY A 36 -26.82 -9.53 -51.18
C GLY A 36 -27.34 -8.29 -51.95
N LEU A 37 -26.55 -7.23 -52.09
CA LEU A 37 -26.93 -6.04 -52.86
C LEU A 37 -26.92 -6.33 -54.37
N THR A 38 -28.07 -6.09 -55.01
CA THR A 38 -28.26 -6.17 -56.47
C THR A 38 -27.36 -5.16 -57.20
N GLY A 39 -27.01 -5.43 -58.47
CA GLY A 39 -26.10 -4.58 -59.23
C GLY A 39 -26.53 -3.10 -59.31
N VAL A 40 -27.84 -2.85 -59.25
CA VAL A 40 -28.45 -1.51 -59.26
C VAL A 40 -28.21 -0.75 -57.96
N THR A 41 -28.33 -1.40 -56.79
CA THR A 41 -28.09 -0.74 -55.50
C THR A 41 -26.61 -0.42 -55.31
N ARG A 42 -25.70 -1.24 -55.87
CA ARG A 42 -24.28 -0.90 -55.95
C ARG A 42 -24.01 0.32 -56.84
N TYR A 43 -24.67 0.42 -57.99
CA TYR A 43 -24.50 1.55 -58.89
C TYR A 43 -25.02 2.86 -58.27
N LEU A 44 -26.20 2.83 -57.65
CA LEU A 44 -26.76 3.98 -56.95
C LEU A 44 -25.89 4.40 -55.76
N LYS A 45 -25.40 3.45 -54.96
CA LYS A 45 -24.46 3.74 -53.86
C LYS A 45 -23.10 4.24 -54.34
N SER A 46 -22.67 3.88 -55.55
CA SER A 46 -21.47 4.42 -56.18
C SER A 46 -21.69 5.82 -56.80
N GLN A 47 -22.95 6.20 -57.03
CA GLN A 47 -23.35 7.54 -57.47
C GLN A 47 -23.70 8.49 -56.31
N GLU A 48 -23.89 7.97 -55.10
CA GLU A 48 -23.90 8.79 -53.89
C GLU A 48 -22.51 9.41 -53.71
N VAL A 49 -22.36 10.62 -54.23
CA VAL A 49 -21.20 11.48 -53.96
C VAL A 49 -21.24 11.80 -52.47
N VAL A 50 -20.59 10.96 -51.67
CA VAL A 50 -20.30 11.28 -50.27
C VAL A 50 -19.51 12.58 -50.31
N PRO A 51 -20.03 13.70 -49.76
CA PRO A 51 -19.27 14.93 -49.73
C PRO A 51 -17.96 14.62 -49.01
N VAL A 52 -16.83 14.99 -49.61
CA VAL A 52 -15.52 14.86 -48.96
C VAL A 52 -15.54 15.81 -47.78
N LEU A 53 -16.01 15.30 -46.65
CA LEU A 53 -16.10 16.05 -45.39
C LEU A 53 -14.69 16.53 -45.05
N SER A 54 -14.53 17.85 -45.00
CA SER A 54 -13.31 18.48 -44.50
C SER A 54 -12.98 17.90 -43.11
N GLY A 55 -11.69 17.84 -42.74
CA GLY A 55 -11.28 17.24 -41.46
C GLY A 55 -12.04 17.82 -40.25
N VAL A 56 -12.43 19.10 -40.32
CA VAL A 56 -13.26 19.78 -39.32
C VAL A 56 -14.68 19.20 -39.25
N THR A 57 -15.34 19.01 -40.39
CA THR A 57 -16.68 18.39 -40.42
C THR A 57 -16.68 16.94 -39.94
N ARG A 58 -15.60 16.18 -40.19
CA ARG A 58 -15.43 14.85 -39.58
C ARG A 58 -15.28 14.92 -38.07
N TYR A 59 -14.50 15.88 -37.56
CA TYR A 59 -14.28 16.05 -36.14
C TYR A 59 -15.57 16.41 -35.40
N LEU A 60 -16.35 17.36 -35.93
CA LEU A 60 -17.63 17.76 -35.34
C LEU A 60 -18.65 16.62 -35.33
N LYS A 61 -18.74 15.85 -36.42
CA LYS A 61 -19.61 14.67 -36.46
C LYS A 61 -19.21 13.58 -35.46
N ASN A 62 -17.90 13.43 -35.22
CA ASN A 62 -17.40 12.49 -34.23
C ASN A 62 -17.67 12.97 -32.80
N LEU A 63 -17.62 14.29 -32.57
CA LEU A 63 -17.96 14.92 -31.30
C LEU A 63 -19.46 14.78 -30.97
N GLU A 64 -20.32 14.97 -31.97
CA GLU A 64 -21.77 14.79 -31.87
C GLU A 64 -22.17 13.32 -31.64
N ALA A 65 -21.45 12.37 -32.26
CA ALA A 65 -21.65 10.95 -31.99
C ALA A 65 -21.25 10.56 -30.55
N LEU A 66 -20.23 11.23 -29.99
CA LEU A 66 -19.81 11.03 -28.60
C LEU A 66 -20.78 11.68 -27.60
N SER A 67 -21.35 12.85 -27.91
CA SER A 67 -22.38 13.45 -27.05
C SER A 67 -23.67 12.65 -27.07
N ALA A 68 -24.10 12.17 -28.25
CA ALA A 68 -25.28 11.31 -28.36
C ALA A 68 -25.11 9.97 -27.62
N ALA A 69 -23.89 9.41 -27.56
CA ALA A 69 -23.61 8.21 -26.78
C ALA A 69 -23.67 8.46 -25.26
N ASN A 70 -23.35 9.68 -24.81
CA ASN A 70 -23.41 10.05 -23.39
C ASN A 70 -24.83 10.41 -22.93
N GLU A 71 -25.69 10.98 -23.78
CA GLU A 71 -27.10 11.23 -23.45
C GLU A 71 -27.90 9.94 -23.22
N VAL A 72 -27.52 8.83 -23.88
CA VAL A 72 -28.11 7.51 -23.63
C VAL A 72 -27.69 6.95 -22.27
N ALA A 73 -26.51 7.31 -21.77
CA ALA A 73 -26.03 6.91 -20.44
C ALA A 73 -26.70 7.72 -19.31
N ASP A 74 -26.93 9.02 -19.50
CA ASP A 74 -27.57 9.90 -18.49
C ASP A 74 -29.05 9.57 -18.23
N SER A 75 -29.72 8.87 -19.16
CA SER A 75 -31.13 8.48 -18.99
C SER A 75 -31.36 7.31 -18.02
N LEU A 76 -30.31 6.57 -17.62
CA LEU A 76 -30.39 5.45 -16.68
C LEU A 76 -29.90 5.78 -15.26
N GLU A 77 -29.24 6.92 -15.06
CA GLU A 77 -28.64 7.31 -13.76
C GLU A 77 -29.50 8.33 -12.98
N SER A 78 -30.47 8.96 -13.64
CA SER A 78 -31.34 10.02 -13.09
C SER A 78 -32.41 9.57 -12.08
N GLN A 79 -32.47 8.30 -11.67
CA GLN A 79 -33.35 7.85 -10.57
C GLN A 79 -32.63 7.55 -9.25
N LYS A 80 -31.29 7.66 -9.18
CA LYS A 80 -30.54 7.35 -7.94
C LYS A 80 -29.91 8.56 -7.24
N GLU A 81 -29.89 9.73 -7.88
CA GLU A 81 -29.17 10.91 -7.37
C GLU A 81 -30.05 11.98 -6.70
N VAL A 82 -31.39 11.86 -6.77
CA VAL A 82 -32.28 12.89 -6.20
C VAL A 82 -32.38 12.79 -4.66
N SER A 83 -31.99 11.66 -4.05
CA SER A 83 -32.01 11.53 -2.59
C SER A 83 -30.72 11.99 -1.89
N THR A 84 -29.61 12.18 -2.60
CA THR A 84 -28.32 12.52 -1.99
C THR A 84 -27.97 14.01 -2.08
N ALA A 85 -28.56 14.76 -3.01
CA ALA A 85 -28.29 16.19 -3.17
C ALA A 85 -28.99 17.07 -2.12
N GLN A 86 -30.09 16.59 -1.52
CA GLN A 86 -30.88 17.40 -0.57
C GLN A 86 -30.33 17.35 0.87
N GLU A 87 -29.58 16.31 1.24
CA GLU A 87 -28.90 16.19 2.56
C GLU A 87 -27.58 16.99 2.65
N VAL A 88 -27.00 17.38 1.52
CA VAL A 88 -25.71 18.10 1.49
C VAL A 88 -25.88 19.61 1.61
N VAL A 89 -27.06 20.15 1.28
CA VAL A 89 -27.33 21.59 1.36
C VAL A 89 -27.57 22.05 2.81
N ASP A 90 -28.19 21.21 3.65
CA ASP A 90 -28.44 21.54 5.07
C ASP A 90 -27.16 21.52 5.94
N HIS A 91 -26.06 20.95 5.44
CA HIS A 91 -24.78 20.89 6.18
C HIS A 91 -23.83 22.07 5.91
N LEU A 92 -24.13 22.94 4.95
CA LEU A 92 -23.26 24.06 4.57
C LEU A 92 -23.65 25.41 5.21
N GLU A 93 -24.89 25.57 5.68
CA GLU A 93 -25.32 26.81 6.35
C GLU A 93 -24.87 26.91 7.83
N ASN A 94 -24.40 25.81 8.43
CA ASN A 94 -23.87 25.79 9.80
C ASN A 94 -22.39 26.21 9.94
N TYR A 95 -21.73 26.64 8.86
CA TYR A 95 -20.30 26.97 8.88
C TYR A 95 -19.95 28.46 8.75
N GLU A 96 -20.94 29.35 8.56
CA GLU A 96 -20.66 30.80 8.44
C GLU A 96 -20.94 31.60 9.72
N GLU A 97 -21.63 31.02 10.72
CA GLU A 97 -21.91 31.71 12.00
C GLU A 97 -20.90 31.38 13.13
N ALA A 98 -19.91 30.53 12.87
CA ALA A 98 -18.87 30.18 13.85
C ALA A 98 -17.53 30.93 13.68
N LEU A 99 -17.41 31.84 12.70
CA LEU A 99 -16.12 32.47 12.34
C LEU A 99 -15.94 33.93 12.80
N THR A 100 -16.83 34.50 13.62
CA THR A 100 -16.69 35.89 14.13
C THR A 100 -16.82 36.04 15.65
N ALA A 101 -16.56 34.99 16.40
CA ALA A 101 -16.37 35.08 17.85
C ALA A 101 -15.28 34.10 18.30
N ASP A 102 -14.01 34.53 18.29
CA ASP A 102 -13.25 34.63 19.54
C ASP A 102 -11.91 35.35 19.31
N VAL A 103 -11.76 36.47 20.00
CA VAL A 103 -10.49 37.14 20.24
C VAL A 103 -9.94 36.49 21.50
N GLY A 104 -9.15 35.44 21.35
CA GLY A 104 -8.62 34.69 22.48
C GLY A 104 -7.30 34.03 22.10
N GLN A 105 -6.25 34.35 22.84
CA GLN A 105 -4.89 33.86 22.65
C GLN A 105 -4.82 32.34 22.79
N GLU A 106 -4.10 31.65 21.89
CA GLU A 106 -3.15 30.59 22.22
C GLU A 106 -2.37 30.16 20.96
N GLN A 107 -1.08 30.50 20.92
CA GLN A 107 -0.15 29.98 19.92
C GLN A 107 0.22 28.56 20.31
N GLU A 108 -0.54 27.57 19.84
CA GLU A 108 -0.03 26.20 19.86
C GLU A 108 1.12 26.08 18.86
N THR A 109 2.31 25.92 19.41
CA THR A 109 3.55 25.66 18.68
C THR A 109 3.53 24.25 18.10
N VAL A 110 2.68 24.00 17.11
CA VAL A 110 2.77 22.79 16.28
C VAL A 110 4.16 22.77 15.64
N SER A 111 4.99 21.88 16.17
CA SER A 111 6.37 21.65 15.76
C SER A 111 6.45 21.61 14.24
N SER A 112 7.47 22.24 13.65
CA SER A 112 7.70 22.21 12.20
C SER A 112 7.69 20.79 11.62
N VAL A 113 8.00 19.79 12.45
CA VAL A 113 7.92 18.35 12.13
C VAL A 113 6.47 17.89 11.93
N THR A 114 5.53 18.31 12.78
CA THR A 114 4.11 17.94 12.65
C THR A 114 3.51 18.47 11.34
N LYS A 115 3.81 19.73 10.99
CA LYS A 115 3.45 20.32 9.69
C LYS A 115 4.10 19.60 8.49
N TYR A 116 5.31 19.06 8.67
CA TYR A 116 5.99 18.33 7.60
C TYR A 116 5.39 16.94 7.37
N LEU A 117 5.00 16.25 8.44
CA LEU A 117 4.35 14.93 8.37
C LEU A 117 2.94 15.04 7.77
N GLU A 118 2.14 16.02 8.21
CA GLU A 118 0.81 16.29 7.65
C GLU A 118 0.87 16.62 6.14
N LYS A 119 1.94 17.28 5.70
CA LYS A 119 2.20 17.57 4.28
C LYS A 119 2.64 16.35 3.47
N LEU A 120 3.25 15.35 4.11
CA LEU A 120 3.59 14.08 3.45
C LEU A 120 2.33 13.21 3.25
N ASP A 121 1.40 13.25 4.20
CA ASP A 121 0.16 12.48 4.15
C ASP A 121 -0.85 13.03 3.15
N GLN A 122 -0.89 14.35 2.94
CA GLN A 122 -1.83 14.98 1.99
C GLN A 122 -1.48 14.73 0.51
N PHE A 123 -0.23 14.41 0.16
CA PHE A 123 0.16 14.11 -1.22
C PHE A 123 1.31 13.09 -1.28
N PRO A 124 1.03 11.78 -1.46
CA PRO A 124 2.06 10.76 -1.70
C PRO A 124 2.62 10.90 -3.12
N VAL A 125 3.36 11.97 -3.38
CA VAL A 125 3.97 12.22 -4.69
C VAL A 125 5.23 11.37 -4.80
N SER A 126 5.17 10.34 -5.66
CA SER A 126 6.33 9.48 -5.94
C SER A 126 7.55 10.34 -6.35
N SER A 127 8.75 9.86 -6.07
CA SER A 127 10.00 10.53 -6.46
C SER A 127 10.02 10.87 -7.96
N VAL A 128 9.43 9.98 -8.79
CA VAL A 128 9.26 10.16 -10.23
C VAL A 128 8.27 11.29 -10.54
N ALA A 129 7.12 11.34 -9.86
CA ALA A 129 6.15 12.41 -10.04
C ALA A 129 6.74 13.78 -9.65
N LYS A 130 7.56 13.82 -8.59
CA LYS A 130 8.31 15.03 -8.17
C LYS A 130 9.35 15.45 -9.20
N TYR A 131 10.03 14.48 -9.82
CA TYR A 131 10.99 14.72 -10.90
C TYR A 131 10.29 15.25 -12.17
N MET A 132 9.15 14.67 -12.55
CA MET A 132 8.37 15.09 -13.71
C MET A 132 7.75 16.48 -13.50
N ALA A 133 7.27 16.80 -12.31
CA ALA A 133 6.83 18.15 -11.97
C ALA A 133 7.97 19.17 -12.09
N ARG A 134 9.18 18.83 -11.61
CA ARG A 134 10.37 19.67 -11.76
C ARG A 134 10.75 19.85 -13.23
N GLN A 135 10.81 18.77 -14.00
CA GLN A 135 11.04 18.80 -15.46
C GLN A 135 10.02 19.70 -16.17
N ALA A 136 8.73 19.59 -15.82
CA ALA A 136 7.68 20.41 -16.39
C ALA A 136 7.83 21.91 -16.04
N ILE A 137 8.27 22.24 -14.82
CA ILE A 137 8.55 23.62 -14.41
C ILE A 137 9.78 24.16 -15.14
N PHE A 138 10.86 23.37 -15.28
CA PHE A 138 12.02 23.75 -16.07
C PHE A 138 11.69 23.94 -17.56
N ALA A 139 10.78 23.15 -18.12
CA ALA A 139 10.29 23.33 -19.48
C ALA A 139 9.44 24.60 -19.64
N LYS A 140 8.61 24.95 -18.65
CA LYS A 140 7.81 26.19 -18.63
C LYS A 140 8.67 27.45 -18.43
N ASN A 141 9.74 27.33 -17.64
CA ASN A 141 10.69 28.40 -17.35
C ASN A 141 11.88 28.41 -18.33
N ALA A 142 11.87 27.53 -19.34
CA ALA A 142 12.86 27.58 -20.40
C ALA A 142 12.83 28.98 -21.03
N PRO A 143 14.00 29.60 -21.28
CA PRO A 143 14.05 30.96 -21.78
C PRO A 143 13.22 31.04 -23.07
N LYS A 144 12.17 31.86 -23.06
CA LYS A 144 11.35 32.11 -24.24
C LYS A 144 12.30 32.57 -25.34
N ILE A 145 12.52 31.70 -26.35
CA ILE A 145 13.46 31.92 -27.44
C ILE A 145 13.20 33.31 -28.00
N SER A 146 14.19 34.21 -27.89
CA SER A 146 14.04 35.59 -28.32
C SER A 146 13.58 35.64 -29.78
N SER A 147 12.84 36.66 -30.18
CA SER A 147 12.42 36.83 -31.58
C SER A 147 13.62 36.74 -32.54
N VAL A 148 14.77 37.25 -32.10
CA VAL A 148 16.06 37.12 -32.79
C VAL A 148 16.54 35.67 -32.84
N ALA A 149 16.52 34.92 -31.73
CA ALA A 149 16.90 33.51 -31.75
C ALA A 149 15.94 32.66 -32.59
N LYS A 150 14.64 33.00 -32.64
CA LYS A 150 13.67 32.41 -33.59
C LYS A 150 14.00 32.77 -35.03
N TYR A 151 14.42 34.01 -35.28
CA TYR A 151 14.86 34.45 -36.60
C TYR A 151 16.14 33.73 -37.04
N VAL A 152 17.13 33.60 -36.16
CA VAL A 152 18.38 32.89 -36.45
C VAL A 152 18.14 31.40 -36.66
N THR A 153 17.27 30.74 -35.88
CA THR A 153 16.92 29.33 -36.13
C THR A 153 16.11 29.15 -37.40
N LYS A 154 15.19 30.08 -37.71
CA LYS A 154 14.45 30.10 -38.99
C LYS A 154 15.40 30.32 -40.16
N GLN A 155 16.33 31.26 -40.07
CA GLN A 155 17.35 31.49 -41.09
C GLN A 155 18.32 30.31 -41.19
N ALA A 156 18.72 29.69 -40.08
CA ALA A 156 19.53 28.48 -40.07
C ALA A 156 18.80 27.29 -40.71
N SER A 157 17.47 27.19 -40.59
CA SER A 157 16.67 26.17 -41.29
C SER A 157 16.54 26.46 -42.79
N VAL A 158 16.52 27.74 -43.18
CA VAL A 158 16.51 28.19 -44.58
C VAL A 158 17.88 27.95 -45.23
N THR A 159 18.98 28.17 -44.52
CA THR A 159 20.34 27.83 -44.98
C THR A 159 20.67 26.34 -44.85
N ARG A 160 19.90 25.58 -44.05
CA ARG A 160 19.85 24.10 -44.03
C ARG A 160 18.88 23.51 -45.06
N LYS A 161 18.42 24.27 -46.06
CA LYS A 161 18.20 23.62 -47.35
C LYS A 161 19.56 23.08 -47.76
N ALA A 162 19.75 21.77 -47.53
CA ALA A 162 20.96 21.05 -47.86
C ALA A 162 21.46 21.57 -49.21
N PRO A 163 22.76 21.93 -49.33
CA PRO A 163 23.30 22.50 -50.56
C PRO A 163 22.79 21.63 -51.69
N ALA A 164 22.15 22.23 -52.70
CA ALA A 164 21.49 21.50 -53.79
C ALA A 164 22.46 20.42 -54.25
N VAL A 165 22.24 19.19 -53.78
CA VAL A 165 23.25 18.14 -53.88
C VAL A 165 23.49 18.00 -55.36
N SER A 166 24.75 18.23 -55.76
CA SER A 166 25.15 18.14 -57.15
C SER A 166 24.59 16.84 -57.71
N SER A 167 24.26 16.81 -59.00
CA SER A 167 23.83 15.58 -59.66
C SER A 167 24.73 14.39 -59.32
N VAL A 168 26.03 14.66 -59.14
CA VAL A 168 27.05 13.73 -58.65
C VAL A 168 26.80 13.27 -57.22
N ALA A 169 26.56 14.18 -56.26
CA ALA A 169 26.25 13.80 -54.88
C ALA A 169 24.97 12.97 -54.78
N LYS A 170 23.93 13.29 -55.57
CA LYS A 170 22.71 12.47 -55.68
C LYS A 170 22.99 11.08 -56.25
N TYR A 171 23.90 10.97 -57.22
CA TYR A 171 24.31 9.69 -57.81
C TYR A 171 25.03 8.80 -56.78
N VAL A 172 25.98 9.36 -56.03
CA VAL A 172 26.72 8.64 -54.98
C VAL A 172 25.78 8.17 -53.87
N GLU A 173 24.85 9.02 -53.44
CA GLU A 173 23.87 8.67 -52.41
C GLU A 173 22.88 7.58 -52.89
N LYS A 174 22.52 7.60 -54.18
CA LYS A 174 21.68 6.56 -54.79
C LYS A 174 22.42 5.22 -54.87
N GLN A 175 23.72 5.23 -55.15
CA GLN A 175 24.58 4.04 -55.09
C GLN A 175 24.75 3.51 -53.65
N ALA A 176 24.73 4.39 -52.65
CA ALA A 176 24.81 4.00 -51.24
C ALA A 176 23.49 3.42 -50.67
N LYS A 177 22.33 3.82 -51.22
CA LYS A 177 21.00 3.45 -50.69
C LYS A 177 20.41 2.17 -51.29
N SER A 178 20.77 1.81 -52.52
CA SER A 178 20.47 0.48 -53.03
C SER A 178 21.71 -0.38 -52.82
N PRO A 179 21.67 -1.46 -52.00
CA PRO A 179 22.80 -2.38 -51.99
C PRO A 179 23.04 -2.80 -53.44
N VAL A 180 24.29 -2.72 -53.91
CA VAL A 180 24.67 -3.23 -55.23
C VAL A 180 24.55 -4.75 -55.13
N ILE A 181 23.32 -5.26 -55.28
CA ILE A 181 23.02 -6.68 -55.25
C ILE A 181 23.76 -7.26 -56.45
N SER A 182 24.79 -8.05 -56.19
CA SER A 182 25.59 -8.69 -57.24
C SER A 182 24.67 -9.48 -58.18
N SER A 183 25.07 -9.64 -59.44
CA SER A 183 24.31 -10.46 -60.40
C SER A 183 24.02 -11.86 -59.85
N VAL A 184 24.99 -12.43 -59.13
CA VAL A 184 24.88 -13.71 -58.42
C VAL A 184 23.82 -13.66 -57.32
N SER A 185 23.82 -12.62 -56.49
CA SER A 185 22.81 -12.43 -55.43
C SER A 185 21.40 -12.29 -56.03
N LYS A 186 21.24 -11.55 -57.14
CA LYS A 186 19.96 -11.46 -57.86
C LYS A 186 19.52 -12.83 -58.38
N TYR A 187 20.46 -13.62 -58.90
CA TYR A 187 20.19 -14.97 -59.39
C TYR A 187 19.74 -15.91 -58.27
N LEU A 188 20.42 -15.93 -57.13
CA LEU A 188 20.05 -16.74 -55.97
C LEU A 188 18.68 -16.35 -55.41
N ILE A 189 18.39 -15.05 -55.32
CA ILE A 189 17.07 -14.55 -54.92
C ILE A 189 16.02 -15.04 -55.92
N LYS A 190 16.26 -14.87 -57.22
CA LYS A 190 15.34 -15.33 -58.28
C LYS A 190 15.12 -16.84 -58.23
N GLN A 191 16.17 -17.61 -58.00
CA GLN A 191 16.14 -19.07 -57.89
C GLN A 191 15.34 -19.52 -56.65
N SER A 192 15.52 -18.85 -55.51
CA SER A 192 14.77 -19.14 -54.29
C SER A 192 13.28 -18.84 -54.43
N ILE A 193 12.92 -17.75 -55.12
CA ILE A 193 11.54 -17.38 -55.40
C ILE A 193 10.91 -18.38 -56.38
N SER A 194 11.62 -18.77 -57.44
CA SER A 194 11.11 -19.80 -58.37
C SER A 194 10.95 -21.14 -57.67
N ALA A 195 11.86 -21.55 -56.79
CA ALA A 195 11.77 -22.79 -56.03
C ALA A 195 10.54 -22.80 -55.10
N ARG A 196 10.26 -21.68 -54.42
CA ARG A 196 9.04 -21.52 -53.62
C ARG A 196 7.79 -21.58 -54.48
N ASN A 197 7.78 -20.90 -55.63
CA ASN A 197 6.63 -20.92 -56.54
C ASN A 197 6.37 -22.31 -57.12
N THR A 198 7.42 -23.07 -57.47
CA THR A 198 7.26 -24.46 -57.94
C THR A 198 6.78 -25.38 -56.81
N ALA A 199 7.29 -25.21 -55.59
CA ALA A 199 6.83 -25.97 -54.43
C ALA A 199 5.33 -25.70 -54.16
N ALA A 200 4.90 -24.44 -54.17
CA ALA A 200 3.50 -24.04 -54.01
C ALA A 200 2.57 -24.54 -55.15
N VAL A 201 3.11 -24.82 -56.34
CA VAL A 201 2.35 -25.41 -57.46
C VAL A 201 2.16 -26.92 -57.27
N THR A 202 3.10 -27.61 -56.62
CA THR A 202 2.96 -29.04 -56.31
C THR A 202 1.99 -29.28 -55.15
N LYS A 203 1.20 -30.36 -55.21
CA LYS A 203 0.29 -30.76 -54.11
C LYS A 203 1.01 -30.96 -52.77
N VAL A 204 2.23 -31.52 -52.81
CA VAL A 204 3.04 -31.75 -51.60
C VAL A 204 3.50 -30.43 -50.96
N GLY A 205 3.95 -29.46 -51.76
CA GLY A 205 4.34 -28.17 -51.21
C GLY A 205 3.17 -27.39 -50.61
N LYS A 206 1.96 -27.50 -51.20
CA LYS A 206 0.74 -26.96 -50.58
C LYS A 206 0.46 -27.59 -49.22
N TYR A 207 0.56 -28.91 -49.12
CA TYR A 207 0.35 -29.62 -47.84
C TYR A 207 1.35 -29.16 -46.77
N LEU A 208 2.64 -29.04 -47.10
CA LEU A 208 3.67 -28.56 -46.16
C LEU A 208 3.45 -27.11 -45.74
N GLU A 209 2.95 -26.27 -46.65
CA GLU A 209 2.64 -24.87 -46.34
C GLU A 209 1.40 -24.77 -45.45
N ASP A 210 0.36 -25.57 -45.72
CA ASP A 210 -0.84 -25.69 -44.87
C ASP A 210 -0.48 -26.21 -43.46
N GLU A 211 0.40 -27.19 -43.36
CA GLU A 211 0.93 -27.70 -42.08
C GLU A 211 1.69 -26.60 -41.33
N SER A 212 2.52 -25.81 -42.03
CA SER A 212 3.24 -24.69 -41.42
C SER A 212 2.31 -23.57 -40.94
N ILE A 213 1.23 -23.30 -41.67
CA ILE A 213 0.20 -22.32 -41.29
C ILE A 213 -0.59 -22.85 -40.09
N ALA A 214 -0.94 -24.13 -40.07
CA ALA A 214 -1.60 -24.78 -38.94
C ALA A 214 -0.73 -24.73 -37.68
N ALA A 215 0.58 -24.99 -37.80
CA ALA A 215 1.53 -24.87 -36.69
C ALA A 215 1.61 -23.43 -36.15
N ARG A 216 1.64 -22.42 -37.02
CA ARG A 216 1.63 -21.00 -36.60
C ARG A 216 0.32 -20.61 -35.91
N LYS A 217 -0.82 -21.08 -36.43
CA LYS A 217 -2.14 -20.86 -35.81
C LYS A 217 -2.23 -21.55 -34.45
N ALA A 218 -1.73 -22.78 -34.32
CA ALA A 218 -1.67 -23.51 -33.07
C ALA A 218 -0.78 -22.79 -32.04
N ALA A 219 0.39 -22.30 -32.45
CA ALA A 219 1.27 -21.51 -31.60
C ALA A 219 0.61 -20.20 -31.14
N ALA A 220 -0.08 -19.49 -32.03
CA ALA A 220 -0.83 -18.29 -31.69
C ALA A 220 -1.98 -18.59 -30.71
N ALA A 221 -2.72 -19.68 -30.92
CA ALA A 221 -3.78 -20.13 -30.02
C ALA A 221 -3.23 -20.50 -28.64
N ALA A 222 -2.05 -21.12 -28.56
CA ALA A 222 -1.40 -21.42 -27.28
C ALA A 222 -1.02 -20.15 -26.50
N ILE A 223 -0.59 -19.08 -27.19
CA ILE A 223 -0.32 -17.78 -26.56
C ILE A 223 -1.61 -17.17 -26.02
N VAL A 224 -2.70 -17.19 -26.80
CA VAL A 224 -4.01 -16.69 -26.35
C VAL A 224 -4.55 -17.51 -25.17
N ALA A 225 -4.40 -18.83 -25.20
CA ALA A 225 -4.80 -19.70 -24.10
C ALA A 225 -4.05 -19.37 -22.80
N ARG A 226 -2.73 -19.15 -22.87
CA ARG A 226 -1.94 -18.71 -21.71
C ARG A 226 -2.41 -17.39 -21.14
N TYR A 227 -2.74 -16.43 -22.00
CA TYR A 227 -3.25 -15.14 -21.55
C TYR A 227 -4.60 -15.26 -20.85
N LEU A 228 -5.50 -16.10 -21.35
CA LEU A 228 -6.79 -16.37 -20.70
C LEU A 228 -6.64 -17.14 -19.38
N GLU A 229 -5.66 -18.04 -19.28
CA GLU A 229 -5.32 -18.74 -18.04
C GLU A 229 -4.75 -17.76 -16.99
N GLU A 230 -3.87 -16.86 -17.40
CA GLU A 230 -3.31 -15.81 -16.55
C GLU A 230 -4.42 -14.88 -16.02
N GLN A 231 -5.37 -14.47 -16.88
CA GLN A 231 -6.54 -13.72 -16.44
C GLN A 231 -7.38 -14.47 -15.39
N ARG A 232 -7.56 -15.79 -15.56
CA ARG A 232 -8.27 -16.63 -14.58
C ARG A 232 -7.52 -16.77 -13.26
N LEU A 233 -6.19 -16.84 -13.31
CA LEU A 233 -5.38 -16.90 -12.10
C LEU A 233 -5.44 -15.59 -11.33
N LEU A 234 -5.34 -14.45 -12.01
CA LEU A 234 -5.49 -13.13 -11.39
C LEU A 234 -6.86 -12.97 -10.74
N ALA A 235 -7.94 -13.40 -11.41
CA ALA A 235 -9.27 -13.38 -10.81
C ALA A 235 -9.35 -14.27 -9.54
N LYS A 236 -8.77 -15.48 -9.58
CA LYS A 236 -8.71 -16.36 -8.40
C LYS A 236 -7.81 -15.82 -7.28
N GLU A 237 -6.77 -15.08 -7.62
CA GLU A 237 -5.90 -14.41 -6.64
C GLU A 237 -6.64 -13.26 -5.97
N GLN A 238 -7.39 -12.47 -6.74
CA GLN A 238 -8.29 -11.44 -6.21
C GLN A 238 -9.35 -12.02 -5.29
N GLU A 239 -10.03 -13.10 -5.69
CA GLU A 239 -11.01 -13.78 -4.82
C GLU A 239 -10.38 -14.26 -3.51
N LYS A 240 -9.16 -14.81 -3.56
CA LYS A 240 -8.43 -15.23 -2.34
C LYS A 240 -8.00 -14.06 -1.47
N GLU A 241 -7.65 -12.93 -2.08
CA GLU A 241 -7.32 -11.69 -1.36
C GLU A 241 -8.57 -11.13 -0.68
N GLU A 242 -9.69 -11.08 -1.38
CA GLU A 242 -10.99 -10.70 -0.83
C GLU A 242 -11.42 -11.62 0.33
N GLU A 243 -11.25 -12.95 0.19
CA GLU A 243 -11.53 -13.91 1.27
C GLU A 243 -10.64 -13.66 2.50
N ARG A 244 -9.36 -13.36 2.29
CA ARG A 244 -8.42 -13.02 3.38
C ARG A 244 -8.79 -11.69 4.03
N GLU A 245 -9.16 -10.69 3.25
CA GLU A 245 -9.63 -9.41 3.76
C GLU A 245 -10.91 -9.56 4.58
N GLN A 246 -11.85 -10.40 4.11
CA GLN A 246 -13.06 -10.74 4.87
C GLN A 246 -12.73 -11.46 6.17
N GLN A 247 -11.75 -12.38 6.17
CA GLN A 247 -11.30 -13.04 7.40
C GLN A 247 -10.68 -12.03 8.38
N LEU A 248 -9.80 -11.15 7.90
CA LEU A 248 -9.20 -10.10 8.71
C LEU A 248 -10.24 -9.11 9.24
N ALA A 249 -11.27 -8.78 8.44
CA ALA A 249 -12.39 -7.95 8.87
C ALA A 249 -13.17 -8.64 10.00
N ARG A 250 -13.50 -9.94 9.85
CA ARG A 250 -14.14 -10.73 10.90
C ARG A 250 -13.28 -10.81 12.16
N GLU A 251 -11.97 -11.02 12.03
CA GLU A 251 -11.05 -11.03 13.17
C GLU A 251 -10.99 -9.69 13.87
N LYS A 252 -10.91 -8.58 13.13
CA LYS A 252 -10.96 -7.22 13.69
C LYS A 252 -12.29 -6.93 14.37
N GLU A 253 -13.41 -7.37 13.81
CA GLU A 253 -14.73 -7.24 14.45
C GLU A 253 -14.81 -8.06 15.74
N MET A 254 -14.27 -9.28 15.73
CA MET A 254 -14.17 -10.11 16.93
C MET A 254 -13.27 -9.49 17.99
N GLN A 255 -12.12 -8.93 17.61
CA GLN A 255 -11.24 -8.21 18.53
C GLN A 255 -11.91 -6.96 19.08
N LYS A 256 -12.56 -6.15 18.24
CA LYS A 256 -13.33 -4.98 18.67
C LYS A 256 -14.49 -5.37 19.59
N ALA A 257 -15.15 -6.50 19.36
CA ALA A 257 -16.17 -7.04 20.23
C ALA A 257 -15.58 -7.52 21.58
N GLN A 258 -14.41 -8.17 21.55
CA GLN A 258 -13.67 -8.53 22.76
C GLN A 258 -13.22 -7.30 23.54
N GLU A 259 -12.74 -6.25 22.88
CA GLU A 259 -12.37 -4.98 23.50
C GLU A 259 -13.59 -4.28 24.11
N ARG A 260 -14.74 -4.27 23.41
CA ARG A 260 -16.00 -3.76 23.97
C ARG A 260 -16.45 -4.59 25.17
N ALA A 261 -16.36 -5.92 25.10
CA ALA A 261 -16.69 -6.81 26.21
C ALA A 261 -15.72 -6.63 27.39
N ALA A 262 -14.42 -6.45 27.13
CA ALA A 262 -13.40 -6.16 28.13
C ALA A 262 -13.57 -4.76 28.72
N ALA A 263 -13.96 -3.76 27.92
CA ALA A 263 -14.28 -2.42 28.39
C ALA A 263 -15.54 -2.42 29.27
N VAL A 264 -16.56 -3.20 28.91
CA VAL A 264 -17.76 -3.41 29.73
C VAL A 264 -17.43 -4.19 31.01
N ALA A 265 -16.60 -5.24 30.95
CA ALA A 265 -16.13 -5.98 32.11
C ALA A 265 -15.24 -5.11 33.04
N ALA A 266 -14.39 -4.26 32.47
CA ALA A 266 -13.59 -3.29 33.21
C ALA A 266 -14.43 -2.13 33.76
N ALA A 267 -15.54 -1.77 33.11
CA ALA A 267 -16.51 -0.78 33.60
C ALA A 267 -17.44 -1.35 34.68
N ALA A 268 -17.65 -2.67 34.72
CA ALA A 268 -18.56 -3.34 35.66
C ALA A 268 -18.05 -3.33 37.11
N THR A 269 -16.78 -3.02 37.38
CA THR A 269 -16.22 -3.02 38.74
C THR A 269 -15.49 -1.71 39.05
N GLY A 270 -16.23 -0.62 39.25
CA GLY A 270 -15.66 0.65 39.74
C GLY A 270 -14.83 0.52 41.02
N VAL A 271 -15.11 -0.50 41.85
CA VAL A 271 -14.32 -0.85 43.03
C VAL A 271 -12.95 -1.41 42.67
N ALA A 272 -12.83 -2.23 41.62
CA ALA A 272 -11.55 -2.77 41.16
C ALA A 272 -10.65 -1.66 40.60
N ARG A 273 -11.24 -0.74 39.82
CA ARG A 273 -10.53 0.47 39.33
C ARG A 273 -10.03 1.36 40.47
N TYR A 274 -10.86 1.59 41.48
CA TYR A 274 -10.45 2.37 42.65
C TYR A 274 -9.29 1.72 43.41
N LEU A 275 -9.29 0.40 43.57
CA LEU A 275 -8.20 -0.30 44.25
C LEU A 275 -6.89 -0.27 43.43
N GLU A 276 -6.97 -0.37 42.11
CA GLU A 276 -5.81 -0.23 41.22
C GLU A 276 -5.25 1.21 41.22
N GLU A 277 -6.12 2.23 41.18
CA GLU A 277 -5.73 3.63 41.30
C GLU A 277 -5.10 3.93 42.66
N GLN A 278 -5.64 3.39 43.76
CA GLN A 278 -5.02 3.52 45.08
C GLN A 278 -3.64 2.86 45.12
N ALA A 279 -3.48 1.68 44.51
CA ALA A 279 -2.20 0.99 44.44
C ALA A 279 -1.17 1.73 43.57
N ILE A 280 -1.60 2.40 42.50
CA ILE A 280 -0.74 3.26 41.67
C ILE A 280 -0.37 4.52 42.44
N LEU A 281 -1.33 5.19 43.08
CA LEU A 281 -1.08 6.36 43.94
C LEU A 281 -0.14 6.05 45.11
N GLU A 282 -0.19 4.85 45.69
CA GLU A 282 0.76 4.43 46.72
C GLU A 282 2.17 4.19 46.18
N LYS A 283 2.31 3.77 44.93
CA LYS A 283 3.61 3.58 44.24
C LYS A 283 4.18 4.90 43.71
N GLU A 284 3.32 5.80 43.25
CA GLU A 284 3.68 7.11 42.69
C GLU A 284 3.91 8.18 43.76
N LYS A 285 3.44 7.97 45.00
CA LYS A 285 3.86 8.80 46.14
C LYS A 285 5.38 8.76 46.21
N PRO A 286 6.07 9.88 45.91
CA PRO A 286 7.53 9.88 45.89
C PRO A 286 8.00 9.51 47.30
N PRO A 287 9.08 8.72 47.43
CA PRO A 287 9.63 8.39 48.73
C PRO A 287 9.92 9.70 49.46
N VAL A 288 9.15 9.97 50.53
CA VAL A 288 9.16 11.26 51.24
C VAL A 288 10.61 11.64 51.51
N SER A 289 11.08 12.69 50.85
CA SER A 289 12.50 13.07 50.85
C SER A 289 12.98 13.28 52.29
N GLY A 290 14.25 12.98 52.56
CA GLY A 290 14.82 13.15 53.92
C GLY A 290 14.59 14.57 54.47
N VAL A 291 14.60 15.57 53.59
CA VAL A 291 14.26 16.96 53.91
C VAL A 291 12.79 17.12 54.27
N ALA A 292 11.86 16.56 53.48
CA ALA A 292 10.43 16.60 53.80
C ALA A 292 10.12 15.89 55.13
N LYS A 293 10.80 14.78 55.43
CA LYS A 293 10.72 14.12 56.75
C LYS A 293 11.26 15.02 57.87
N TYR A 294 12.36 15.72 57.65
CA TYR A 294 12.94 16.62 58.63
C TYR A 294 12.05 17.84 58.90
N VAL A 295 11.49 18.44 57.86
CA VAL A 295 10.54 19.56 57.96
C VAL A 295 9.26 19.12 58.66
N ALA A 296 8.69 17.96 58.30
CA ALA A 296 7.54 17.39 59.00
C ALA A 296 7.84 17.16 60.49
N LYS A 297 9.01 16.59 60.81
CA LYS A 297 9.46 16.39 62.19
C LYS A 297 9.61 17.72 62.93
N GLN A 298 10.16 18.76 62.31
CA GLN A 298 10.24 20.10 62.91
C GLN A 298 8.87 20.72 63.13
N ILE A 299 7.91 20.55 62.20
CA ILE A 299 6.55 21.07 62.35
C ILE A 299 5.85 20.37 63.51
N ILE A 300 5.96 19.04 63.60
CA ILE A 300 5.40 18.25 64.70
C ILE A 300 6.04 18.68 66.02
N SER A 301 7.37 18.77 66.10
CA SER A 301 8.06 19.24 67.31
C SER A 301 7.72 20.69 67.70
N ARG A 302 7.39 21.56 66.73
CA ARG A 302 6.92 22.94 67.01
C ARG A 302 5.46 23.00 67.44
N LYS A 303 4.62 22.06 66.97
CA LYS A 303 3.21 21.95 67.36
C LYS A 303 3.03 21.26 68.71
N ASP A 304 3.86 20.26 69.00
CA ASP A 304 3.86 19.53 70.28
C ASP A 304 4.59 20.29 71.40
N ALA A 305 5.34 21.34 71.05
CA ALA A 305 5.79 22.31 72.03
C ALA A 305 4.56 23.12 72.49
N PRO A 306 4.13 23.03 73.77
CA PRO A 306 3.02 23.82 74.24
C PRO A 306 3.36 25.29 74.03
N ILE A 307 2.45 26.05 73.41
CA ILE A 307 2.56 27.51 73.29
C ILE A 307 2.34 28.08 74.69
N LEU A 308 3.38 27.99 75.54
CA LEU A 308 3.34 28.48 76.90
C LEU A 308 3.19 30.00 76.84
N SER A 309 2.07 30.51 77.37
CA SER A 309 1.86 31.93 77.58
C SER A 309 3.01 32.54 78.39
N GLY A 310 3.25 33.85 78.28
CA GLY A 310 4.38 34.51 78.99
C GLY A 310 4.43 34.19 80.48
N VAL A 311 3.25 34.04 81.11
CA VAL A 311 3.10 33.64 82.51
C VAL A 311 3.50 32.17 82.74
N ALA A 312 3.08 31.24 81.88
CA ALA A 312 3.46 29.83 81.99
C ALA A 312 4.98 29.62 81.83
N LYS A 313 5.64 30.42 80.98
CA LYS A 313 7.12 30.46 80.88
C LYS A 313 7.78 30.96 82.17
N TYR A 314 7.17 31.93 82.84
CA TYR A 314 7.68 32.48 84.10
C TYR A 314 7.58 31.48 85.25
N VAL A 315 6.45 30.78 85.38
CA VAL A 315 6.25 29.73 86.41
C VAL A 315 7.19 28.54 86.19
N ALA A 316 7.37 28.09 84.94
CA ALA A 316 8.34 27.04 84.64
C ALA A 316 9.78 27.45 84.98
N ARG A 317 10.15 28.72 84.76
CA ARG A 317 11.45 29.27 85.18
C ARG A 317 11.58 29.32 86.70
N GLN A 318 10.54 29.74 87.42
CA GLN A 318 10.56 29.71 88.88
C GLN A 318 10.70 28.29 89.43
N ALA A 319 10.02 27.30 88.84
CA ALA A 319 10.12 25.90 89.26
C ALA A 319 11.54 25.31 89.09
N ILE A 320 12.32 25.78 88.11
CA ILE A 320 13.73 25.36 87.94
C ILE A 320 14.64 25.97 89.02
N HIS A 321 14.27 27.15 89.55
CA HIS A 321 15.02 27.82 90.61
C HIS A 321 14.64 27.33 92.02
N VAL A 322 13.49 26.67 92.18
CA VAL A 322 13.14 25.91 93.39
C VAL A 322 13.79 24.53 93.28
N LYS A 323 15.08 24.43 93.62
CA LYS A 323 15.76 23.15 93.78
C LYS A 323 15.35 22.47 95.09
N ASP A 324 14.10 22.03 95.15
CA ASP A 324 13.71 21.03 96.13
C ASP A 324 14.00 19.66 95.52
N ALA A 325 15.25 19.24 95.61
CA ALA A 325 15.57 17.83 95.40
C ALA A 325 14.80 17.04 96.46
N PRO A 326 13.92 16.10 96.09
CA PRO A 326 13.24 15.29 97.09
C PRO A 326 14.31 14.53 97.86
N ILE A 327 14.28 14.60 99.19
CA ILE A 327 15.15 13.80 100.06
C ILE A 327 14.66 12.35 99.92
N VAL A 328 15.14 11.67 98.88
CA VAL A 328 14.83 10.27 98.62
C VAL A 328 15.47 9.45 99.72
N SER A 329 14.64 8.90 100.61
CA SER A 329 15.06 8.03 101.70
C SER A 329 15.86 6.84 101.15
N GLY A 330 16.85 6.36 101.91
CA GLY A 330 17.72 5.25 101.48
C GLY A 330 16.96 3.99 101.06
N VAL A 331 15.75 3.79 101.59
CA VAL A 331 14.84 2.70 101.25
C VAL A 331 14.28 2.83 99.83
N ALA A 332 13.87 4.03 99.42
CA ALA A 332 13.35 4.26 98.07
C ALA A 332 14.43 3.97 96.99
N LYS A 333 15.70 4.29 97.26
CA LYS A 333 16.83 3.93 96.39
C LYS A 333 17.07 2.42 96.33
N TYR A 334 16.77 1.68 97.40
CA TYR A 334 16.93 0.23 97.44
C TYR A 334 15.86 -0.48 96.62
N VAL A 335 14.60 -0.07 96.75
CA VAL A 335 13.47 -0.62 95.98
C VAL A 335 13.63 -0.36 94.47
N GLU A 336 14.13 0.83 94.10
CA GLU A 336 14.43 1.12 92.70
C GLU A 336 15.55 0.20 92.16
N ARG A 337 16.60 -0.04 92.96
CA ARG A 337 17.69 -0.97 92.59
C ARG A 337 17.22 -2.41 92.45
N GLU A 338 16.34 -2.88 93.32
CA GLU A 338 15.72 -4.21 93.23
C GLU A 338 14.83 -4.35 91.98
N SER A 339 14.08 -3.31 91.64
CA SER A 339 13.22 -3.34 90.45
C SER A 339 14.03 -3.47 89.14
N MET A 340 15.27 -2.98 89.13
CA MET A 340 16.18 -3.04 87.99
C MET A 340 16.95 -4.37 87.90
N THR A 341 17.12 -5.10 89.01
CA THR A 341 17.69 -6.46 89.00
C THR A 341 16.65 -7.50 88.62
N ALA A 342 15.37 -7.32 88.99
CA ALA A 342 14.28 -8.24 88.65
C ALA A 342 13.95 -8.31 87.14
N LYS A 343 14.28 -7.27 86.36
CA LYS A 343 13.99 -7.21 84.91
C LYS A 343 15.05 -7.87 84.02
N LYS A 344 16.10 -8.48 84.58
CA LYS A 344 17.08 -9.26 83.81
C LYS A 344 16.64 -10.73 83.73
N THR A 345 15.71 -11.05 82.83
CA THR A 345 15.41 -12.45 82.49
C THR A 345 16.61 -13.10 81.79
N PRO A 346 17.03 -14.33 82.15
CA PRO A 346 18.14 -15.01 81.49
C PRO A 346 17.79 -15.39 80.04
N LYS A 347 18.76 -15.29 79.14
CA LYS A 347 18.66 -15.75 77.74
C LYS A 347 18.23 -17.22 77.72
N ALA A 348 17.16 -17.55 76.99
CA ALA A 348 16.65 -18.92 76.87
C ALA A 348 17.76 -19.92 76.46
N SER A 349 17.84 -21.04 77.16
CA SER A 349 18.86 -22.08 76.96
C SER A 349 18.73 -22.75 75.59
N GLY A 350 19.85 -23.23 75.02
CA GLY A 350 19.87 -23.83 73.67
C GLY A 350 18.92 -25.02 73.49
N VAL A 351 18.55 -25.70 74.58
CA VAL A 351 17.58 -26.80 74.60
C VAL A 351 16.15 -26.28 74.39
N ALA A 352 15.78 -25.14 74.98
CA ALA A 352 14.48 -24.52 74.75
C ALA A 352 14.29 -24.16 73.26
N LYS A 353 15.34 -23.62 72.62
CA LYS A 353 15.37 -23.38 71.17
C LYS A 353 15.27 -24.66 70.34
N TYR A 354 15.85 -25.77 70.80
CA TYR A 354 15.79 -27.06 70.10
C TYR A 354 14.39 -27.68 70.13
N MET A 355 13.69 -27.59 71.28
CA MET A 355 12.32 -28.09 71.42
C MET A 355 11.33 -27.26 70.60
N GLU A 356 11.50 -25.93 70.55
CA GLU A 356 10.74 -25.06 69.66
C GLU A 356 10.91 -25.45 68.19
N LYS A 357 12.15 -25.76 67.76
CA LYS A 357 12.42 -26.22 66.39
C LYS A 357 11.80 -27.58 66.06
N LYS A 358 11.68 -28.48 67.03
CA LYS A 358 11.04 -29.80 66.87
C LYS A 358 9.51 -29.71 66.85
N ALA A 359 8.93 -28.72 67.52
CA ALA A 359 7.48 -28.52 67.53
C ALA A 359 6.93 -28.03 66.17
N VAL A 360 7.76 -27.44 65.31
CA VAL A 360 7.31 -26.79 64.05
C VAL A 360 7.10 -27.76 62.87
N SER A 361 7.54 -29.03 62.92
CA SER A 361 7.11 -30.00 61.89
C SER A 361 7.42 -31.47 62.23
N PRO A 362 6.44 -32.34 62.54
CA PRO A 362 6.60 -33.75 62.26
C PRO A 362 6.56 -33.93 60.73
N ALA A 363 7.71 -34.23 60.13
CA ALA A 363 7.77 -34.65 58.73
C ALA A 363 6.91 -35.90 58.57
N ALA A 364 5.72 -35.74 57.98
CA ALA A 364 4.77 -36.81 57.76
C ALA A 364 5.47 -38.00 57.06
N SER A 365 5.48 -39.17 57.72
CA SER A 365 6.09 -40.39 57.22
C SER A 365 5.52 -40.75 55.84
N SER A 366 6.29 -41.41 54.97
CA SER A 366 5.85 -41.81 53.63
C SER A 366 4.52 -42.56 53.66
N VAL A 367 4.31 -43.39 54.68
CA VAL A 367 3.07 -44.12 54.95
C VAL A 367 1.90 -43.18 55.24
N SER A 368 2.08 -42.15 56.08
CA SER A 368 1.01 -41.17 56.36
C SER A 368 0.60 -40.38 55.11
N LYS A 369 1.54 -40.05 54.23
CA LYS A 369 1.24 -39.41 52.93
C LYS A 369 0.47 -40.35 51.99
N TYR A 370 0.78 -41.64 52.01
CA TYR A 370 0.09 -42.65 51.19
C TYR A 370 -1.36 -42.84 51.64
N MET A 371 -1.60 -42.95 52.96
CA MET A 371 -2.97 -43.08 53.50
C MET A 371 -3.81 -41.82 53.24
N ALA A 372 -3.21 -40.63 53.34
CA ALA A 372 -3.89 -39.39 52.97
C ALA A 372 -4.32 -39.37 51.49
N ARG A 373 -3.44 -39.84 50.58
CA ARG A 373 -3.77 -39.95 49.14
C ARG A 373 -4.87 -40.96 48.86
N GLN A 374 -4.83 -42.13 49.50
CA GLN A 374 -5.86 -43.15 49.37
C GLN A 374 -7.24 -42.62 49.83
N ASN A 375 -7.30 -41.91 50.96
CA ASN A 375 -8.54 -41.34 51.47
C ASN A 375 -9.09 -40.22 50.56
N ILE A 376 -8.22 -39.41 49.95
CA ILE A 376 -8.64 -38.39 48.97
C ILE A 376 -9.18 -39.06 47.69
N ALA A 377 -8.50 -40.09 47.20
CA ALA A 377 -8.94 -40.83 46.01
C ALA A 377 -10.30 -41.52 46.24
N ALA A 378 -10.49 -42.14 47.41
CA ALA A 378 -11.76 -42.77 47.78
C ALA A 378 -12.91 -41.76 47.91
N LYS A 379 -12.65 -40.55 48.45
CA LYS A 379 -13.64 -39.46 48.48
C LYS A 379 -13.99 -38.96 47.08
N ALA A 380 -12.99 -38.75 46.22
CA ALA A 380 -13.19 -38.29 44.85
C ALA A 380 -13.97 -39.30 43.98
N SER A 381 -13.86 -40.60 44.26
CA SER A 381 -14.69 -41.62 43.60
C SER A 381 -16.12 -41.68 44.14
N ALA A 382 -16.34 -41.36 45.41
CA ALA A 382 -17.68 -41.33 46.01
C ALA A 382 -18.50 -40.08 45.61
N GLU A 383 -17.84 -39.02 45.16
CA GLU A 383 -18.48 -37.78 44.69
C GLU A 383 -18.85 -37.81 43.19
N LYS A 384 -18.42 -38.87 42.48
CA LYS A 384 -18.66 -39.09 41.04
C LYS A 384 -19.65 -40.23 40.73
N ALA A 385 -20.17 -40.89 41.75
CA ALA A 385 -21.25 -41.88 41.69
C ALA A 385 -22.48 -41.30 42.38
#